data_AF-A0A391PAP2-F1
#
_entry.id   AF-A0A391PAP2-F1
#
_cell.length_a   1.000
_cell.length_b   1.000
_cell.length_c   1.000
_cell.angle_alpha   90.00
_cell.angle_beta   90.00
_cell.angle_gamma   90.00
#
_symmetry.space_group_name_H-M   'P 1'
#
loop_
_entity.id
_entity.type
_entity.pdbx_description
1 polymer ?
#
loop_
_entity_poly.entity_id
_entity_poly.type
_entity_poly.pdbx_seq_one_letter_code
_entity_poly.pdbx_strand_id
1 'polypeptide(L)'
;MRTFGRTIPAAAAVMLTVLSTVLLGVVSMVTAAFTLAATALIVPGTGTPNANIVAGYKENADNYYIAPFNPACTQPTCNLQGINYPAQFWPIPLPGWGGLSGAKWNDSTGQGIQALDTALQLALPTATPQNPVIIFGYSQGGNIVSREKSTLGGLTQAQKDALAFVMIGNTNRPNGGLFERLALLGTVPIWDVTFGLPAPTNTGIKTTDIAFEYDGVADFPLYPINLLADLNAIAGFWYVHGTYLAPNANSDVGEIPDLEYTAPELNAALTDPKNQTVYGDTTYITIPTKTLPIVRPFLEFGGFTHTSFIIKPIVDLVSPVLRVLIDTGYDRSLSPGVPAPFRLIPLLNPITLTVDLINAAGQGVKAAISDITGGKVQLPIAATTPAPTPTTVAARNTSSTPTAVSATPTGDTKLAPATAPKLSTTSDPKGTDTKDTDTKTSDTKVTDPKTTDTTGPKQDPKPGTDPTSDQGPAKDGQTSATDKTGDKTGDKTTEKAKKPKKDKKVKAPKAVKPAADKADKPAKAAA
;
A
#
# COMPACT_ATOMS: atom_id res chain seq x y z
N MET A 1 62.90 -60.05 -32.61
CA MET A 1 61.53 -59.79 -32.11
C MET A 1 61.61 -58.88 -30.89
N ARG A 2 60.89 -57.74 -30.86
CA ARG A 2 60.73 -56.87 -29.68
C ARG A 2 59.46 -56.02 -29.82
N THR A 3 58.96 -55.54 -28.68
CA THR A 3 58.02 -54.42 -28.51
C THR A 3 56.69 -54.44 -29.29
N PHE A 4 55.72 -55.21 -28.79
CA PHE A 4 54.31 -54.81 -28.75
C PHE A 4 53.76 -55.17 -27.35
N GLY A 5 53.09 -54.23 -26.68
CA GLY A 5 52.46 -54.48 -25.36
C GLY A 5 52.81 -53.50 -24.24
N ARG A 6 52.45 -52.22 -24.37
CA ARG A 6 52.36 -51.29 -23.20
C ARG A 6 51.49 -50.03 -23.36
N THR A 7 50.85 -49.81 -24.51
CA THR A 7 50.12 -48.57 -24.85
C THR A 7 48.66 -48.53 -24.40
N ILE A 8 47.98 -49.67 -24.30
CA ILE A 8 46.54 -49.76 -23.98
C ILE A 8 46.16 -49.16 -22.61
N PRO A 9 46.83 -49.44 -21.48
CA PRO A 9 46.35 -48.97 -20.17
C PRO A 9 46.44 -47.44 -20.01
N ALA A 10 47.41 -46.79 -20.68
CA ALA A 10 47.56 -45.34 -20.62
C ALA A 10 46.40 -44.61 -21.31
N ALA A 11 45.98 -45.09 -22.49
CA ALA A 11 44.85 -44.50 -23.22
C ALA A 11 43.53 -44.65 -22.45
N ALA A 12 43.29 -45.82 -21.84
CA ALA A 12 42.11 -46.05 -21.01
C ALA A 12 42.09 -45.17 -19.75
N ALA A 13 43.24 -45.02 -19.06
CA ALA A 13 43.35 -44.15 -17.89
C ALA A 13 43.11 -42.67 -18.25
N VAL A 14 43.66 -42.19 -19.37
CA VAL A 14 43.44 -40.80 -19.84
C VAL A 14 41.99 -40.58 -20.25
N MET A 15 41.34 -41.51 -20.97
CA MET A 15 39.91 -41.39 -21.26
C MET A 15 39.07 -41.35 -19.98
N LEU A 16 39.38 -42.18 -18.99
CA LEU A 16 38.64 -42.21 -17.73
C LEU A 16 38.80 -40.90 -16.94
N THR A 17 40.01 -40.34 -16.84
CA THR A 17 40.22 -39.05 -16.18
C THR A 17 39.54 -37.90 -16.92
N VAL A 18 39.55 -37.89 -18.26
CA VAL A 18 38.82 -36.90 -19.07
C VAL A 18 37.30 -37.04 -18.88
N LEU A 19 36.75 -38.27 -18.88
CA LEU A 19 35.33 -38.46 -18.57
C LEU A 19 34.99 -38.00 -17.15
N SER A 20 35.83 -38.28 -16.16
CA SER A 20 35.61 -37.81 -14.79
C SER A 20 35.69 -36.28 -14.67
N THR A 21 36.61 -35.60 -15.34
CA THR A 21 36.68 -34.12 -15.31
C THR A 21 35.55 -33.48 -16.09
N VAL A 22 35.10 -34.07 -17.20
CA VAL A 22 33.90 -33.63 -17.93
C VAL A 22 32.64 -33.87 -17.09
N LEU A 23 32.50 -35.01 -16.42
CA LEU A 23 31.33 -35.29 -15.57
C LEU A 23 31.30 -34.38 -14.34
N LEU A 24 32.45 -34.13 -13.69
CA LEU A 24 32.56 -33.15 -12.62
C LEU A 24 32.24 -31.73 -13.13
N GLY A 25 32.77 -31.34 -14.29
CA GLY A 25 32.48 -30.04 -14.91
C GLY A 25 31.00 -29.86 -15.28
N VAL A 26 30.36 -30.91 -15.80
CA VAL A 26 28.92 -30.91 -16.12
C VAL A 26 28.08 -30.89 -14.85
N VAL A 27 28.44 -31.61 -13.79
CA VAL A 27 27.76 -31.51 -12.49
C VAL A 27 27.93 -30.10 -11.90
N SER A 28 29.12 -29.48 -12.02
CA SER A 28 29.35 -28.08 -11.65
C SER A 28 28.61 -27.06 -12.53
N MET A 29 28.28 -27.40 -13.78
CA MET A 29 27.44 -26.57 -14.65
C MET A 29 25.93 -26.82 -14.46
N VAL A 30 25.52 -27.97 -13.92
CA VAL A 30 24.15 -28.22 -13.45
C VAL A 30 23.93 -27.63 -12.04
N THR A 31 25.00 -27.41 -11.27
CA THR A 31 25.05 -26.42 -10.18
C THR A 31 25.54 -25.06 -10.65
N ALA A 32 25.28 -24.69 -11.91
CA ALA A 32 25.08 -23.28 -12.24
C ALA A 32 23.93 -22.78 -11.37
N ALA A 33 24.27 -21.96 -10.36
CA ALA A 33 23.28 -21.46 -9.44
C ALA A 33 22.21 -20.68 -10.20
N PHE A 34 20.96 -21.11 -10.10
CA PHE A 34 19.88 -20.15 -10.03
C PHE A 34 20.16 -19.29 -8.80
N THR A 35 20.88 -18.18 -9.00
CA THR A 35 21.04 -17.12 -8.01
C THR A 35 19.66 -16.52 -7.82
N LEU A 36 18.89 -17.11 -6.91
CA LEU A 36 17.51 -16.71 -6.67
C LEU A 36 17.52 -15.24 -6.27
N ALA A 37 16.87 -14.41 -7.06
CA ALA A 37 16.63 -13.03 -6.68
C ALA A 37 15.80 -13.00 -5.40
N ALA A 38 16.14 -12.10 -4.47
CA ALA A 38 15.14 -11.65 -3.51
C ALA A 38 13.89 -11.19 -4.28
N THR A 39 12.70 -11.40 -3.73
CA THR A 39 11.44 -11.10 -4.42
C THR A 39 10.58 -10.18 -3.56
N ALA A 40 10.11 -9.08 -4.15
CA ALA A 40 9.14 -8.19 -3.52
C ALA A 40 7.73 -8.47 -4.06
N LEU A 41 6.83 -8.91 -3.19
CA LEU A 41 5.40 -9.04 -3.45
C LEU A 41 4.71 -7.72 -3.05
N ILE A 42 4.40 -6.88 -4.04
CA ILE A 42 3.95 -5.50 -3.89
C ILE A 42 2.43 -5.45 -4.04
N VAL A 43 1.71 -5.29 -2.93
CA VAL A 43 0.24 -5.10 -2.93
C VAL A 43 -0.08 -3.60 -3.02
N PRO A 44 -0.70 -3.13 -4.12
CA PRO A 44 -1.02 -1.72 -4.31
C PRO A 44 -2.21 -1.24 -3.46
N GLY A 45 -2.34 0.08 -3.35
CA GLY A 45 -3.49 0.75 -2.75
C GLY A 45 -4.72 0.84 -3.68
N THR A 46 -5.82 1.33 -3.12
CA THR A 46 -7.11 1.52 -3.82
C THR A 46 -6.94 2.37 -5.07
N GLY A 47 -7.65 2.02 -6.15
CA GLY A 47 -7.54 2.65 -7.47
C GLY A 47 -6.44 2.08 -8.37
N THR A 48 -5.53 1.25 -7.85
CA THR A 48 -4.43 0.64 -8.63
C THR A 48 -4.56 -0.89 -8.70
N PRO A 49 -5.44 -1.45 -9.56
CA PRO A 49 -5.68 -2.90 -9.63
C PRO A 49 -4.54 -3.73 -10.24
N ASN A 50 -3.55 -3.08 -10.87
CA ASN A 50 -2.39 -3.73 -11.45
C ASN A 50 -1.14 -2.83 -11.38
N ALA A 51 -0.34 -2.98 -10.32
CA ALA A 51 0.91 -2.24 -10.16
C ALA A 51 1.99 -2.57 -11.21
N ASN A 52 1.85 -3.66 -11.97
CA ASN A 52 2.87 -4.08 -12.95
C ASN A 52 2.87 -3.25 -14.24
N ILE A 53 1.84 -2.41 -14.46
CA ILE A 53 1.73 -1.52 -15.64
C ILE A 53 1.83 -0.03 -15.30
N VAL A 54 1.91 0.33 -14.01
CA VAL A 54 2.10 1.72 -13.56
C VAL A 54 3.59 1.98 -13.42
N ALA A 55 4.21 2.61 -14.43
CA ALA A 55 5.64 2.86 -14.44
C ALA A 55 6.08 3.71 -13.24
N GLY A 56 7.15 3.28 -12.56
CA GLY A 56 7.66 3.92 -11.35
C GLY A 56 7.03 3.40 -10.05
N TYR A 57 5.87 2.74 -10.10
CA TYR A 57 5.15 2.34 -8.88
C TYR A 57 5.92 1.29 -8.07
N LYS A 58 6.38 0.22 -8.72
CA LYS A 58 7.15 -0.84 -8.07
C LYS A 58 8.57 -0.38 -7.76
N GLU A 59 9.14 0.41 -8.68
CA GLU A 59 10.50 0.89 -8.59
C GLU A 59 10.66 1.89 -7.43
N ASN A 60 9.69 2.79 -7.22
CA ASN A 60 9.68 3.69 -6.07
C ASN A 60 9.38 2.93 -4.77
N ALA A 61 8.53 1.90 -4.79
CA ALA A 61 8.31 1.04 -3.62
C ALA A 61 9.62 0.36 -3.17
N ASP A 62 10.41 -0.15 -4.13
CA ASP A 62 11.73 -0.72 -3.84
C ASP A 62 12.70 0.37 -3.32
N ASN A 63 12.94 1.41 -4.12
CA ASN A 63 13.94 2.44 -3.89
C ASN A 63 13.70 3.27 -2.61
N TYR A 64 12.45 3.58 -2.27
CA TYR A 64 12.13 4.47 -1.14
C TYR A 64 11.85 3.71 0.16
N TYR A 65 11.33 2.48 0.11
CA TYR A 65 10.77 1.82 1.30
C TYR A 65 11.17 0.35 1.52
N ILE A 66 11.59 -0.40 0.51
CA ILE A 66 12.06 -1.79 0.70
C ILE A 66 13.56 -1.84 0.87
N ALA A 67 14.31 -1.38 -0.14
CA ALA A 67 15.76 -1.45 -0.19
C ALA A 67 16.49 -0.79 1.00
N PRO A 68 16.05 0.39 1.52
CA PRO A 68 16.71 1.03 2.67
C PRO A 68 16.70 0.17 3.95
N PHE A 69 15.73 -0.74 4.08
CA PHE A 69 15.62 -1.62 5.25
C PHE A 69 15.96 -3.08 4.94
N ASN A 70 15.97 -3.50 3.67
CA ASN A 70 16.12 -4.88 3.25
C ASN A 70 17.09 -5.02 2.05
N PRO A 71 18.38 -4.65 2.19
CA PRO A 71 19.33 -4.49 1.08
C PRO A 71 19.67 -5.77 0.27
N ALA A 72 19.15 -6.93 0.65
CA ALA A 72 19.17 -8.14 -0.20
C ALA A 72 18.13 -8.04 -1.35
N CYS A 73 17.05 -7.28 -1.14
CA CYS A 73 16.15 -6.81 -2.17
C CYS A 73 16.50 -5.35 -2.51
N THR A 74 17.13 -5.14 -3.67
CA THR A 74 17.36 -3.82 -4.27
C THR A 74 17.49 -3.97 -5.79
N GLN A 75 17.02 -3.00 -6.57
CA GLN A 75 17.21 -2.99 -8.02
C GLN A 75 18.69 -2.98 -8.46
N PRO A 76 19.04 -3.62 -9.60
CA PRO A 76 18.18 -4.42 -10.48
C PRO A 76 18.07 -5.89 -10.06
N THR A 77 18.58 -6.25 -8.88
CA THR A 77 18.72 -7.64 -8.41
C THR A 77 17.50 -8.20 -7.67
N CYS A 78 16.53 -7.36 -7.28
CA CYS A 78 15.28 -7.83 -6.69
C CYS A 78 14.17 -7.98 -7.74
N ASN A 79 13.50 -9.13 -7.74
CA ASN A 79 12.34 -9.41 -8.56
C ASN A 79 11.09 -8.69 -8.00
N LEU A 80 10.63 -7.62 -8.65
CA LEU A 80 9.47 -6.84 -8.21
C LEU A 80 8.18 -7.33 -8.86
N GLN A 81 7.32 -8.01 -8.09
CA GLN A 81 6.03 -8.53 -8.54
C GLN A 81 4.88 -7.75 -7.90
N GLY A 82 4.10 -7.02 -8.71
CA GLY A 82 2.84 -6.44 -8.26
C GLY A 82 1.76 -7.51 -8.10
N ILE A 83 1.02 -7.50 -7.00
CA ILE A 83 -0.15 -8.36 -6.78
C ILE A 83 -1.37 -7.66 -7.38
N ASN A 84 -2.01 -8.32 -8.35
CA ASN A 84 -3.21 -7.80 -9.02
C ASN A 84 -4.47 -8.24 -8.28
N TYR A 85 -5.37 -7.29 -8.00
CA TYR A 85 -6.65 -7.52 -7.32
C TYR A 85 -7.64 -6.37 -7.65
N PRO A 86 -8.92 -6.40 -7.22
CA PRO A 86 -9.88 -5.35 -7.60
C PRO A 86 -9.47 -3.92 -7.23
N ALA A 87 -8.76 -3.71 -6.12
CA ALA A 87 -8.32 -2.41 -5.60
C ALA A 87 -9.45 -1.37 -5.48
N GLN A 88 -10.64 -1.80 -5.04
CA GLN A 88 -11.86 -0.99 -4.98
C GLN A 88 -12.39 -0.80 -3.56
N PHE A 89 -13.22 0.23 -3.38
CA PHE A 89 -13.87 0.58 -2.12
C PHE A 89 -15.24 1.24 -2.41
N TRP A 90 -16.21 0.44 -2.82
CA TRP A 90 -17.62 0.84 -2.86
C TRP A 90 -18.07 1.40 -1.49
N PRO A 91 -18.86 2.50 -1.43
CA PRO A 91 -19.49 3.23 -2.54
C PRO A 91 -18.70 4.47 -3.02
N ILE A 92 -17.41 4.59 -2.68
CA ILE A 92 -16.65 5.86 -2.78
C ILE A 92 -16.43 6.28 -4.24
N PRO A 93 -16.89 7.47 -4.68
CA PRO A 93 -16.89 7.91 -6.08
C PRO A 93 -15.56 8.51 -6.56
N LEU A 94 -14.41 8.05 -6.02
CA LEU A 94 -13.09 8.50 -6.48
C LEU A 94 -12.64 7.73 -7.74
N PRO A 95 -11.83 8.33 -8.62
CA PRO A 95 -11.29 7.65 -9.81
C PRO A 95 -10.60 6.33 -9.45
N GLY A 96 -10.99 5.24 -10.13
CA GLY A 96 -10.47 3.90 -9.89
C GLY A 96 -11.05 3.15 -8.68
N TRP A 97 -11.71 3.83 -7.73
CA TRP A 97 -12.21 3.19 -6.49
C TRP A 97 -13.51 2.38 -6.68
N GLY A 98 -14.09 2.38 -7.87
CA GLY A 98 -15.25 1.57 -8.25
C GLY A 98 -16.60 2.26 -8.09
N GLY A 99 -16.68 3.35 -7.32
CA GLY A 99 -17.91 4.13 -7.14
C GLY A 99 -19.09 3.28 -6.68
N LEU A 100 -20.26 3.48 -7.28
CA LEU A 100 -21.50 2.79 -6.91
C LEU A 100 -21.65 1.36 -7.47
N SER A 101 -20.70 0.89 -8.31
CA SER A 101 -20.80 -0.40 -9.02
C SER A 101 -19.60 -1.34 -8.82
N GLY A 102 -18.58 -0.90 -8.09
CA GLY A 102 -17.39 -1.70 -7.80
C GLY A 102 -17.54 -2.67 -6.62
N ALA A 103 -16.48 -3.42 -6.35
CA ALA A 103 -16.38 -4.31 -5.21
C ALA A 103 -16.41 -3.53 -3.87
N LYS A 104 -17.00 -4.16 -2.84
CA LYS A 104 -16.94 -3.67 -1.47
C LYS A 104 -15.58 -3.96 -0.84
N TRP A 105 -15.30 -3.36 0.32
CA TRP A 105 -13.97 -3.45 0.95
C TRP A 105 -13.54 -4.89 1.27
N ASN A 106 -14.38 -5.67 1.96
CA ASN A 106 -14.03 -7.03 2.37
C ASN A 106 -13.91 -7.98 1.16
N ASP A 107 -14.69 -7.77 0.10
CA ASP A 107 -14.56 -8.50 -1.18
C ASP A 107 -13.24 -8.14 -1.90
N SER A 108 -13.00 -6.85 -2.16
CA SER A 108 -11.75 -6.36 -2.77
C SER A 108 -10.51 -6.87 -2.02
N THR A 109 -10.47 -6.67 -0.70
CA THR A 109 -9.34 -7.13 0.14
C THR A 109 -9.29 -8.65 0.30
N GLY A 110 -10.43 -9.35 0.26
CA GLY A 110 -10.48 -10.81 0.30
C GLY A 110 -9.85 -11.44 -0.94
N GLN A 111 -10.17 -10.91 -2.13
CA GLN A 111 -9.51 -11.30 -3.39
C GLN A 111 -8.02 -10.91 -3.38
N GLY A 112 -7.67 -9.74 -2.83
CA GLY A 112 -6.29 -9.31 -2.67
C GLY A 112 -5.44 -10.21 -1.76
N ILE A 113 -6.01 -10.74 -0.67
CA ILE A 113 -5.37 -11.72 0.21
C ILE A 113 -5.16 -13.04 -0.54
N GLN A 114 -6.17 -13.57 -1.24
CA GLN A 114 -6.03 -14.81 -2.02
C GLN A 114 -4.93 -14.70 -3.09
N ALA A 115 -4.82 -13.54 -3.76
CA ALA A 115 -3.79 -13.27 -4.74
C ALA A 115 -2.38 -13.15 -4.12
N LEU A 116 -2.26 -12.56 -2.91
CA LEU A 116 -1.01 -12.47 -2.17
C LEU A 116 -0.57 -13.83 -1.62
N ASP A 117 -1.45 -14.57 -0.95
CA ASP A 117 -1.22 -15.92 -0.42
C ASP A 117 -0.75 -16.86 -1.53
N THR A 118 -1.44 -16.86 -2.68
CA THR A 118 -1.02 -17.65 -3.87
C THR A 118 0.41 -17.32 -4.31
N ALA A 119 0.79 -16.04 -4.33
CA ALA A 119 2.14 -15.62 -4.69
C ALA A 119 3.19 -15.97 -3.61
N LEU A 120 2.82 -15.85 -2.33
CA LEU A 120 3.67 -16.18 -1.20
C LEU A 120 3.92 -17.69 -1.09
N GLN A 121 2.91 -18.54 -1.30
CA GLN A 121 3.05 -20.00 -1.34
C GLN A 121 3.99 -20.48 -2.46
N LEU A 122 4.08 -19.75 -3.57
CA LEU A 122 5.03 -20.04 -4.66
C LEU A 122 6.47 -19.59 -4.34
N ALA A 123 6.65 -18.51 -3.59
CA ALA A 123 7.96 -17.94 -3.28
C ALA A 123 8.59 -18.50 -1.99
N LEU A 124 7.78 -18.73 -0.95
CA LEU A 124 8.21 -19.20 0.39
C LEU A 124 9.03 -20.50 0.39
N PRO A 125 8.78 -21.53 -0.45
CA PRO A 125 9.56 -22.77 -0.45
C PRO A 125 11.03 -22.59 -0.88
N THR A 126 11.37 -21.43 -1.45
CA THR A 126 12.72 -21.13 -1.97
C THR A 126 13.33 -19.87 -1.34
N ALA A 127 12.58 -19.18 -0.46
CA ALA A 127 13.03 -18.04 0.30
C ALA A 127 14.17 -18.41 1.28
N THR A 128 15.15 -17.52 1.42
CA THR A 128 16.25 -17.66 2.39
C THR A 128 16.63 -16.28 2.96
N PRO A 129 17.36 -16.18 4.09
CA PRO A 129 17.83 -14.88 4.58
C PRO A 129 18.75 -14.13 3.60
N GLN A 130 19.36 -14.83 2.63
CA GLN A 130 20.17 -14.25 1.55
C GLN A 130 19.31 -13.82 0.36
N ASN A 131 18.27 -14.59 0.05
CA ASN A 131 17.32 -14.34 -1.04
C ASN A 131 15.89 -14.26 -0.44
N PRO A 132 15.57 -13.19 0.32
CA PRO A 132 14.31 -13.12 1.07
C PRO A 132 13.11 -12.81 0.18
N VAL A 133 11.92 -13.11 0.70
CA VAL A 133 10.66 -12.60 0.15
C VAL A 133 10.19 -11.43 1.00
N ILE A 134 10.09 -10.25 0.39
CA ILE A 134 9.57 -9.04 1.02
C ILE A 134 8.09 -8.92 0.65
N ILE A 135 7.22 -8.79 1.65
CA ILE A 135 5.80 -8.51 1.44
C ILE A 135 5.60 -7.01 1.68
N PHE A 136 5.22 -6.28 0.63
CA PHE A 136 5.00 -4.84 0.65
C PHE A 136 3.52 -4.50 0.49
N GLY A 137 2.99 -3.58 1.30
CA GLY A 137 1.58 -3.14 1.21
C GLY A 137 1.41 -1.62 1.35
N TYR A 138 0.61 -1.02 0.47
CA TYR A 138 0.29 0.41 0.51
C TYR A 138 -1.21 0.65 0.70
N SER A 139 -1.63 1.44 1.70
CA SER A 139 -3.04 1.83 1.89
C SER A 139 -3.97 0.62 2.10
N GLN A 140 -4.88 0.31 1.15
CA GLN A 140 -5.67 -0.93 1.12
C GLN A 140 -4.78 -2.19 0.98
N GLY A 141 -3.64 -2.09 0.29
CA GLY A 141 -2.60 -3.11 0.32
C GLY A 141 -2.00 -3.31 1.71
N GLY A 142 -1.96 -2.28 2.54
CA GLY A 142 -1.58 -2.37 3.96
C GLY A 142 -2.56 -3.23 4.78
N ASN A 143 -3.87 -3.15 4.52
CA ASN A 143 -4.88 -4.04 5.13
C ASN A 143 -4.65 -5.50 4.73
N ILE A 144 -4.47 -5.75 3.43
CA ILE A 144 -4.22 -7.08 2.87
C ILE A 144 -2.97 -7.70 3.49
N VAL A 145 -1.87 -6.95 3.51
CA VAL A 145 -0.58 -7.39 4.05
C VAL A 145 -0.59 -7.55 5.58
N SER A 146 -1.30 -6.69 6.30
CA SER A 146 -1.51 -6.84 7.75
C SER A 146 -2.29 -8.11 8.11
N ARG A 147 -3.32 -8.43 7.31
CA ARG A 147 -4.14 -9.65 7.48
C ARG A 147 -3.38 -10.90 7.07
N GLU A 148 -2.59 -10.84 5.99
CA GLU A 148 -1.70 -11.94 5.61
C GLU A 148 -0.66 -12.21 6.70
N LYS A 149 0.00 -11.18 7.26
CA LYS A 149 0.95 -11.35 8.37
C LYS A 149 0.34 -12.16 9.53
N SER A 150 -0.96 -12.00 9.81
CA SER A 150 -1.65 -12.70 10.90
C SER A 150 -1.77 -14.22 10.73
N THR A 151 -1.74 -14.75 9.49
CA THR A 151 -1.79 -16.20 9.22
C THR A 151 -0.44 -16.86 9.49
N LEU A 152 0.66 -16.13 9.28
CA LEU A 152 2.04 -16.63 9.25
C LEU A 152 2.66 -16.91 10.63
N GLY A 153 1.90 -16.76 11.71
CA GLY A 153 2.37 -17.03 13.08
C GLY A 153 2.92 -18.46 13.27
N GLY A 154 2.40 -19.43 12.52
CA GLY A 154 2.81 -20.84 12.56
C GLY A 154 4.08 -21.21 11.78
N LEU A 155 4.72 -20.26 11.07
CA LEU A 155 5.96 -20.55 10.32
C LEU A 155 7.13 -20.95 11.25
N THR A 156 8.05 -21.76 10.74
CA THR A 156 9.33 -22.04 11.43
C THR A 156 10.20 -20.79 11.47
N GLN A 157 11.12 -20.69 12.44
CA GLN A 157 11.98 -19.49 12.56
C GLN A 157 12.80 -19.24 11.28
N ALA A 158 13.36 -20.28 10.66
CA ALA A 158 14.11 -20.16 9.41
C ALA A 158 13.27 -19.62 8.24
N GLN A 159 11.96 -19.88 8.21
CA GLN A 159 11.04 -19.25 7.25
C GLN A 159 10.77 -17.79 7.62
N LYS A 160 10.58 -17.46 8.91
CA LYS A 160 10.38 -16.08 9.38
C LYS A 160 11.60 -15.20 9.14
N ASP A 161 12.81 -15.75 9.29
CA ASP A 161 14.09 -15.09 9.00
C ASP A 161 14.32 -14.87 7.49
N ALA A 162 13.57 -15.57 6.63
CA ALA A 162 13.57 -15.42 5.17
C ALA A 162 12.45 -14.48 4.66
N LEU A 163 11.62 -13.95 5.55
CA LEU A 163 10.55 -13.00 5.24
C LEU A 163 10.81 -11.63 5.87
N ALA A 164 10.35 -10.58 5.20
CA ALA A 164 10.19 -9.26 5.83
C ALA A 164 8.92 -8.57 5.33
N PHE A 165 8.32 -7.74 6.17
CA PHE A 165 7.11 -6.97 5.87
C PHE A 165 7.44 -5.48 5.80
N VAL A 166 6.91 -4.78 4.80
CA VAL A 166 7.01 -3.33 4.66
C VAL A 166 5.61 -2.78 4.37
N MET A 167 5.15 -1.82 5.17
CA MET A 167 3.82 -1.23 5.00
C MET A 167 3.94 0.29 4.98
N ILE A 168 3.31 0.93 4.00
CA ILE A 168 3.24 2.39 3.87
C ILE A 168 1.78 2.85 3.90
N GLY A 169 1.49 3.95 4.60
CA GLY A 169 0.11 4.46 4.70
C GLY A 169 -0.86 3.40 5.27
N ASN A 170 -0.42 2.62 6.25
CA ASN A 170 -1.15 1.42 6.69
C ASN A 170 -2.49 1.76 7.39
N THR A 171 -3.60 1.43 6.73
CA THR A 171 -4.98 1.46 7.27
C THR A 171 -5.11 0.80 8.64
N ASN A 172 -4.34 -0.26 8.88
CA ASN A 172 -4.42 -1.13 10.05
C ASN A 172 -3.28 -0.90 11.07
N ARG A 173 -2.56 0.23 10.96
CA ARG A 173 -1.55 0.64 11.94
C ARG A 173 -2.16 0.73 13.36
N PRO A 174 -1.67 -0.01 14.38
CA PRO A 174 -2.38 -0.15 15.66
C PRO A 174 -2.66 1.18 16.40
N ASN A 175 -1.77 2.16 16.33
CA ASN A 175 -2.08 3.54 16.70
C ASN A 175 -1.76 4.47 15.53
N GLY A 176 -2.80 5.09 14.98
CA GLY A 176 -2.76 5.95 13.79
C GLY A 176 -3.65 5.45 12.65
N GLY A 177 -3.82 4.12 12.51
CA GLY A 177 -4.62 3.52 11.45
C GLY A 177 -6.12 3.82 11.60
N LEU A 178 -6.72 4.42 10.58
CA LEU A 178 -8.14 4.79 10.55
C LEU A 178 -9.07 3.58 10.79
N PHE A 179 -8.66 2.38 10.35
CA PHE A 179 -9.45 1.17 10.59
C PHE A 179 -9.39 0.67 12.04
N GLU A 180 -8.35 1.04 12.78
CA GLU A 180 -8.26 0.77 14.22
C GLU A 180 -8.96 1.86 15.04
N ARG A 181 -8.86 3.14 14.63
CA ARG A 181 -9.68 4.23 15.21
C ARG A 181 -11.16 3.88 15.25
N LEU A 182 -11.67 3.28 14.17
CA LEU A 182 -13.06 2.86 13.97
C LEU A 182 -13.41 1.48 14.56
N ALA A 183 -12.54 0.81 15.33
CA ALA A 183 -12.75 -0.56 15.80
C ALA A 183 -14.11 -0.84 16.49
N LEU A 184 -14.68 0.16 17.17
CA LEU A 184 -16.00 0.09 17.81
C LEU A 184 -17.15 -0.26 16.84
N LEU A 185 -16.98 -0.01 15.54
CA LEU A 185 -17.96 -0.34 14.51
C LEU A 185 -17.95 -1.83 14.10
N GLY A 186 -16.87 -2.58 14.41
CA GLY A 186 -16.70 -3.97 13.99
C GLY A 186 -16.85 -4.16 12.48
N THR A 187 -17.69 -5.11 12.06
CA THR A 187 -18.10 -5.27 10.66
C THR A 187 -19.39 -4.52 10.38
N VAL A 188 -19.37 -3.59 9.43
CA VAL A 188 -20.55 -2.82 8.97
C VAL A 188 -21.18 -3.52 7.76
N PRO A 189 -22.32 -4.24 7.87
CA PRO A 189 -22.74 -5.19 6.83
C PRO A 189 -23.20 -4.55 5.51
N ILE A 190 -23.72 -3.31 5.56
CA ILE A 190 -24.18 -2.60 4.36
C ILE A 190 -22.99 -2.20 3.49
N TRP A 191 -21.92 -1.67 4.09
CA TRP A 191 -20.68 -1.29 3.39
C TRP A 191 -19.73 -2.48 3.18
N ASP A 192 -19.91 -3.56 3.93
CA ASP A 192 -19.04 -4.74 3.97
C ASP A 192 -17.57 -4.35 4.18
N VAL A 193 -17.35 -3.68 5.32
CA VAL A 193 -16.06 -3.21 5.83
C VAL A 193 -15.90 -3.76 7.24
N THR A 194 -14.74 -4.32 7.57
CA THR A 194 -14.40 -4.76 8.93
C THR A 194 -13.27 -3.92 9.52
N PHE A 195 -13.59 -3.23 10.61
CA PHE A 195 -12.70 -2.41 11.43
C PHE A 195 -12.15 -3.20 12.63
N GLY A 196 -11.16 -2.65 13.34
CA GLY A 196 -10.62 -3.27 14.57
C GLY A 196 -9.75 -4.51 14.35
N LEU A 197 -8.99 -4.51 13.25
CA LEU A 197 -8.06 -5.60 12.89
C LEU A 197 -6.61 -5.05 12.86
N PRO A 198 -6.02 -4.72 14.03
CA PRO A 198 -4.70 -4.07 14.07
C PRO A 198 -3.61 -4.99 13.52
N ALA A 199 -2.64 -4.41 12.80
CA ALA A 199 -1.51 -5.15 12.24
C ALA A 199 -0.73 -5.87 13.37
N PRO A 200 -0.51 -7.20 13.29
CA PRO A 200 0.08 -7.95 14.39
C PRO A 200 1.56 -7.58 14.57
N THR A 201 2.02 -7.53 15.81
CA THR A 201 3.38 -7.11 16.20
C THR A 201 4.18 -8.23 16.88
N ASN A 202 3.71 -9.48 16.78
CA ASN A 202 4.16 -10.61 17.58
C ASN A 202 4.22 -11.94 16.80
N THR A 203 4.32 -11.89 15.47
CA THR A 203 4.44 -13.12 14.66
C THR A 203 5.87 -13.62 14.60
N GLY A 204 6.85 -12.76 14.90
CA GLY A 204 8.28 -13.02 14.83
C GLY A 204 8.88 -12.74 13.45
N ILE A 205 8.18 -11.97 12.59
CA ILE A 205 8.63 -11.61 11.25
C ILE A 205 8.98 -10.13 11.22
N LYS A 206 10.23 -9.81 10.84
CA LYS A 206 10.75 -8.44 10.76
C LYS A 206 9.83 -7.55 9.94
N THR A 207 9.31 -6.49 10.55
CA THR A 207 8.32 -5.61 9.93
C THR A 207 8.75 -4.15 10.01
N THR A 208 8.46 -3.37 8.97
CA THR A 208 8.60 -1.91 8.95
C THR A 208 7.27 -1.28 8.58
N ASP A 209 6.77 -0.34 9.38
CA ASP A 209 5.46 0.32 9.17
C ASP A 209 5.66 1.84 9.17
N ILE A 210 5.52 2.45 7.99
CA ILE A 210 5.83 3.85 7.74
C ILE A 210 4.54 4.64 7.50
N ALA A 211 4.40 5.77 8.20
CA ALA A 211 3.43 6.80 7.89
C ALA A 211 4.10 8.18 7.84
N PHE A 212 3.55 9.12 7.08
CA PHE A 212 3.77 10.54 7.33
C PHE A 212 2.84 11.01 8.47
N GLU A 213 3.23 12.04 9.21
CA GLU A 213 2.37 12.67 10.21
C GLU A 213 1.09 13.20 9.56
N TYR A 214 -0.02 13.15 10.30
CA TYR A 214 -1.33 13.64 9.87
C TYR A 214 -1.88 12.97 8.59
N ASP A 215 -1.29 11.86 8.12
CA ASP A 215 -1.87 11.01 7.08
C ASP A 215 -3.27 10.57 7.51
N GLY A 216 -4.30 10.94 6.73
CA GLY A 216 -5.71 10.68 7.04
C GLY A 216 -6.15 9.22 7.09
N VAL A 217 -5.21 8.28 6.95
CA VAL A 217 -5.45 6.82 6.96
C VAL A 217 -4.49 6.10 7.92
N ALA A 218 -3.26 6.59 8.08
CA ALA A 218 -2.20 5.92 8.85
C ALA A 218 -1.68 6.72 10.07
N ASP A 219 -2.02 8.00 10.16
CA ASP A 219 -1.79 8.85 11.33
C ASP A 219 -3.02 9.73 11.59
N PHE A 220 -4.19 9.10 11.72
CA PHE A 220 -5.45 9.77 12.06
C PHE A 220 -5.49 10.14 13.56
N PRO A 221 -6.09 11.27 13.97
CA PRO A 221 -6.22 11.68 15.36
C PRO A 221 -6.78 10.60 16.30
N LEU A 222 -6.35 10.62 17.56
CA LEU A 222 -6.88 9.74 18.61
C LEU A 222 -8.17 10.29 19.22
N TYR A 223 -8.35 11.61 19.18
CA TYR A 223 -9.41 12.34 19.86
C TYR A 223 -10.29 13.12 18.87
N PRO A 224 -11.39 12.55 18.34
CA PRO A 224 -12.25 13.16 17.31
C PRO A 224 -13.20 14.23 17.87
N ILE A 225 -12.85 14.80 19.03
CA ILE A 225 -13.38 16.06 19.56
C ILE A 225 -12.51 17.24 19.12
N ASN A 226 -11.26 16.99 18.71
CA ASN A 226 -10.38 17.99 18.13
C ASN A 226 -10.62 18.09 16.61
N LEU A 227 -11.70 18.76 16.25
CA LEU A 227 -12.09 18.98 14.86
C LEU A 227 -11.01 19.66 14.01
N LEU A 228 -10.06 20.40 14.61
CA LEU A 228 -8.93 20.97 13.87
C LEU A 228 -7.93 19.88 13.46
N ALA A 229 -7.67 18.92 14.34
CA ALA A 229 -6.86 17.76 14.01
C ALA A 229 -7.54 16.85 12.98
N ASP A 230 -8.86 16.63 13.12
CA ASP A 230 -9.65 15.85 12.15
C ASP A 230 -9.65 16.49 10.76
N LEU A 231 -9.87 17.82 10.67
CA LEU A 231 -9.79 18.56 9.40
C LEU A 231 -8.38 18.54 8.80
N ASN A 232 -7.33 18.59 9.62
CA ASN A 232 -5.95 18.47 9.16
C ASN A 232 -5.64 17.05 8.65
N ALA A 233 -6.18 16.01 9.28
CA ALA A 233 -6.05 14.63 8.80
C ALA A 233 -6.87 14.36 7.52
N ILE A 234 -8.05 14.96 7.39
CA ILE A 234 -8.83 14.95 6.14
C ILE A 234 -8.04 15.64 5.02
N ALA A 235 -7.39 16.78 5.28
CA ALA A 235 -6.47 17.38 4.31
C ALA A 235 -5.25 16.47 4.04
N GLY A 236 -4.75 15.75 5.04
CA GLY A 236 -3.68 14.77 4.90
C GLY A 236 -4.04 13.58 4.02
N PHE A 237 -5.30 13.14 3.99
CA PHE A 237 -5.78 12.16 3.01
C PHE A 237 -5.57 12.66 1.56
N TRP A 238 -5.88 13.92 1.28
CA TRP A 238 -5.76 14.49 -0.06
C TRP A 238 -4.31 14.80 -0.47
N TYR A 239 -3.53 15.39 0.44
CA TYR A 239 -2.22 15.96 0.11
C TYR A 239 -1.01 15.11 0.53
N VAL A 240 -1.22 14.04 1.29
CA VAL A 240 -0.12 13.21 1.82
C VAL A 240 -0.35 11.75 1.48
N HIS A 241 -1.55 11.22 1.74
CA HIS A 241 -1.80 9.78 1.68
C HIS A 241 -1.58 9.16 0.29
N GLY A 242 -1.85 9.88 -0.80
CA GLY A 242 -1.59 9.40 -2.17
C GLY A 242 -0.12 9.48 -2.62
N THR A 243 0.70 10.29 -1.95
CA THR A 243 1.97 10.80 -2.48
C THR A 243 3.19 9.89 -2.29
N TYR A 244 3.11 8.86 -1.44
CA TYR A 244 4.29 8.07 -0.99
C TYR A 244 5.14 7.52 -2.15
N LEU A 245 4.50 7.09 -3.25
CA LEU A 245 5.15 6.51 -4.42
C LEU A 245 5.28 7.49 -5.59
N ALA A 246 5.10 8.79 -5.36
CA ALA A 246 5.28 9.82 -6.37
C ALA A 246 6.78 10.14 -6.61
N PRO A 247 7.19 10.50 -7.84
CA PRO A 247 6.39 10.52 -9.07
C PRO A 247 6.31 9.12 -9.71
N ASN A 248 5.10 8.70 -10.10
CA ASN A 248 4.86 7.51 -10.93
C ASN A 248 3.87 7.83 -12.07
N ALA A 249 3.51 6.86 -12.90
CA ALA A 249 2.64 7.08 -14.07
C ALA A 249 1.20 7.54 -13.74
N ASN A 250 0.76 7.44 -12.48
CA ASN A 250 -0.52 7.96 -12.01
C ASN A 250 -0.39 9.28 -11.22
N SER A 251 0.83 9.80 -11.03
CA SER A 251 1.12 11.05 -10.31
C SER A 251 0.88 12.29 -11.17
N ASP A 252 0.49 13.39 -10.52
CA ASP A 252 0.50 14.71 -11.14
C ASP A 252 1.92 15.23 -11.41
N VAL A 253 2.05 16.18 -12.35
CA VAL A 253 3.36 16.65 -12.84
C VAL A 253 4.10 17.43 -11.75
N GLY A 254 5.13 16.80 -11.18
CA GLY A 254 5.96 17.36 -10.11
C GLY A 254 5.60 16.86 -8.71
N GLU A 255 4.64 15.94 -8.58
CA GLU A 255 4.32 15.28 -7.32
C GLU A 255 5.52 14.47 -6.79
N ILE A 256 5.78 14.60 -5.49
CA ILE A 256 6.81 13.88 -4.71
C ILE A 256 6.22 13.55 -3.32
N PRO A 257 6.86 12.69 -2.50
CA PRO A 257 6.29 12.28 -1.20
C PRO A 257 6.10 13.46 -0.22
N ASP A 258 4.92 13.52 0.42
CA ASP A 258 4.40 14.68 1.19
C ASP A 258 4.51 16.02 0.41
N LEU A 259 4.44 15.95 -0.92
CA LEU A 259 4.63 17.03 -1.90
C LEU A 259 5.95 17.83 -1.79
N GLU A 260 6.83 17.46 -0.87
CA GLU A 260 7.97 18.28 -0.46
C GLU A 260 9.26 17.50 -0.14
N TYR A 261 9.22 16.17 0.00
CA TYR A 261 10.44 15.37 0.23
C TYR A 261 11.08 14.93 -1.08
N THR A 262 12.31 15.40 -1.34
CA THR A 262 13.18 14.76 -2.33
C THR A 262 13.69 13.42 -1.78
N ALA A 263 14.03 12.46 -2.66
CA ALA A 263 14.47 11.13 -2.23
C ALA A 263 15.64 11.12 -1.20
N PRO A 264 16.66 12.00 -1.27
CA PRO A 264 17.70 12.09 -0.23
C PRO A 264 17.16 12.54 1.14
N GLU A 265 16.20 13.46 1.15
CA GLU A 265 15.56 13.94 2.38
C GLU A 265 14.62 12.89 2.97
N LEU A 266 13.89 12.16 2.11
CA LEU A 266 13.05 11.05 2.52
C LEU A 266 13.90 9.95 3.19
N ASN A 267 15.02 9.57 2.57
CA ASN A 267 15.96 8.63 3.15
C ASN A 267 16.54 9.13 4.49
N ALA A 268 16.84 10.43 4.62
CA ALA A 268 17.29 11.02 5.89
C ALA A 268 16.19 10.96 6.97
N ALA A 269 14.93 11.24 6.62
CA ALA A 269 13.82 11.17 7.57
C ALA A 269 13.44 9.72 7.94
N LEU A 270 13.56 8.77 7.01
CA LEU A 270 13.40 7.33 7.27
C LEU A 270 14.47 6.78 8.22
N THR A 271 15.66 7.39 8.25
CA THR A 271 16.81 6.92 9.05
C THR A 271 17.10 7.73 10.31
N ASP A 272 16.42 8.86 10.56
CA ASP A 272 16.52 9.59 11.84
C ASP A 272 15.87 8.78 12.97
N PRO A 273 16.62 8.38 14.02
CA PRO A 273 16.07 7.61 15.14
C PRO A 273 14.92 8.30 15.89
N LYS A 274 14.77 9.63 15.78
CA LYS A 274 13.64 10.36 16.38
C LYS A 274 12.29 9.96 15.77
N ASN A 275 12.29 9.59 14.50
CA ASN A 275 11.09 9.21 13.76
C ASN A 275 10.74 7.73 13.97
N GLN A 276 11.61 6.95 14.61
CA GLN A 276 11.48 5.50 14.74
C GLN A 276 10.99 5.08 16.14
N THR A 277 10.18 4.04 16.21
CA THR A 277 9.77 3.38 17.47
C THR A 277 9.59 1.88 17.23
N VAL A 278 10.36 1.05 17.94
CA VAL A 278 10.25 -0.41 17.83
C VAL A 278 9.22 -0.92 18.84
N TYR A 279 8.30 -1.77 18.39
CA TYR A 279 7.35 -2.47 19.24
C TYR A 279 7.10 -3.89 18.73
N GLY A 280 7.49 -4.88 19.53
CA GLY A 280 7.44 -6.29 19.12
C GLY A 280 8.39 -6.59 17.95
N ASP A 281 7.86 -7.16 16.87
CA ASP A 281 8.60 -7.44 15.63
C ASP A 281 8.53 -6.31 14.57
N THR A 282 7.89 -5.18 14.89
CA THR A 282 7.73 -4.03 13.99
C THR A 282 8.56 -2.82 14.41
N THR A 283 9.34 -2.27 13.49
CA THR A 283 9.85 -0.90 13.53
C THR A 283 8.81 0.03 12.90
N TYR A 284 8.19 0.87 13.71
CA TYR A 284 7.33 1.95 13.22
C TYR A 284 8.15 3.18 12.90
N ILE A 285 7.82 3.86 11.80
CA ILE A 285 8.44 5.10 11.37
C ILE A 285 7.34 6.13 11.11
N THR A 286 7.41 7.28 11.77
CA THR A 286 6.49 8.40 11.56
C THR A 286 7.31 9.59 11.06
N ILE A 287 7.17 9.90 9.76
CA ILE A 287 7.89 10.97 9.09
C ILE A 287 7.12 12.29 9.29
N PRO A 288 7.70 13.32 9.93
CA PRO A 288 7.01 14.59 10.11
C PRO A 288 6.71 15.29 8.78
N THR A 289 5.55 15.92 8.63
CA THR A 289 5.27 16.70 7.42
C THR A 289 5.98 18.05 7.46
N LYS A 290 6.52 18.47 6.31
CA LYS A 290 7.19 19.78 6.20
C LYS A 290 6.17 20.93 6.33
N THR A 291 4.99 20.75 5.76
CA THR A 291 3.84 21.65 5.84
C THR A 291 2.65 20.94 6.48
N LEU A 292 1.83 21.64 7.27
CA LEU A 292 0.57 21.08 7.77
C LEU A 292 -0.42 20.88 6.60
N PRO A 293 -1.03 19.70 6.41
CA PRO A 293 -1.95 19.50 5.30
C PRO A 293 -3.11 20.52 5.23
N ILE A 294 -3.63 20.99 6.38
CA ILE A 294 -4.70 21.99 6.44
C ILE A 294 -4.33 23.36 5.85
N VAL A 295 -3.04 23.71 5.76
CA VAL A 295 -2.61 25.00 5.19
C VAL A 295 -2.27 24.93 3.69
N ARG A 296 -2.14 23.71 3.13
CA ARG A 296 -1.83 23.51 1.70
C ARG A 296 -2.83 24.17 0.73
N PRO A 297 -4.17 24.13 0.93
CA PRO A 297 -5.13 24.82 0.06
C PRO A 297 -4.89 26.33 -0.04
N PHE A 298 -4.39 26.96 1.02
CA PHE A 298 -4.08 28.40 1.03
C PHE A 298 -2.79 28.68 0.26
N LEU A 299 -1.76 27.84 0.38
CA LEU A 299 -0.53 27.96 -0.40
C LEU A 299 -0.80 27.76 -1.90
N GLU A 300 -1.64 26.80 -2.27
CA GLU A 300 -2.10 26.56 -3.65
C GLU A 300 -2.90 27.74 -4.20
N PHE A 301 -3.87 28.26 -3.43
CA PHE A 301 -4.60 29.49 -3.77
C PHE A 301 -3.65 30.66 -3.97
N GLY A 302 -2.64 30.81 -3.11
CA GLY A 302 -1.58 31.81 -3.25
C GLY A 302 -0.79 31.66 -4.55
N GLY A 303 -0.45 30.44 -4.94
CA GLY A 303 0.23 30.13 -6.20
C GLY A 303 -0.63 30.46 -7.43
N PHE A 304 -1.85 29.93 -7.46
CA PHE A 304 -2.82 30.10 -8.55
C PHE A 304 -3.22 31.58 -8.77
N THR A 305 -3.41 32.34 -7.70
CA THR A 305 -3.73 33.78 -7.77
C THR A 305 -2.49 34.69 -7.87
N HIS A 306 -1.28 34.10 -7.85
CA HIS A 306 0.01 34.80 -7.76
C HIS A 306 0.15 35.72 -6.52
N THR A 307 -0.64 35.48 -5.47
CA THR A 307 -0.60 36.20 -4.18
C THR A 307 0.30 35.54 -3.13
N SER A 308 1.10 34.53 -3.48
CA SER A 308 2.00 33.81 -2.56
C SER A 308 2.86 34.71 -1.66
N PHE A 309 3.28 35.89 -2.16
CA PHE A 309 4.06 36.87 -1.39
C PHE A 309 3.31 37.50 -0.21
N ILE A 310 1.98 37.37 -0.18
CA ILE A 310 1.11 37.74 0.96
C ILE A 310 0.72 36.47 1.73
N ILE A 311 0.29 35.42 1.02
CA ILE A 311 -0.29 34.24 1.66
C ILE A 311 0.74 33.40 2.41
N LYS A 312 1.95 33.19 1.87
CA LYS A 312 2.97 32.39 2.55
C LYS A 312 3.39 32.99 3.91
N PRO A 313 3.74 34.28 4.04
CA PRO A 313 4.01 34.88 5.35
C PRO A 313 2.86 34.73 6.37
N ILE A 314 1.60 34.73 5.92
CA ILE A 314 0.43 34.51 6.79
C ILE A 314 0.33 33.03 7.21
N VAL A 315 0.57 32.09 6.29
CA VAL A 315 0.60 30.66 6.58
C VAL A 315 1.72 30.32 7.56
N ASP A 316 2.94 30.80 7.33
CA ASP A 316 4.09 30.58 8.21
C ASP A 316 3.91 31.25 9.59
N LEU A 317 3.16 32.36 9.67
CA LEU A 317 2.78 32.98 10.95
C LEU A 317 1.88 32.09 11.80
N VAL A 318 0.90 31.40 11.19
CA VAL A 318 -0.10 30.61 11.94
C VAL A 318 0.29 29.14 12.10
N SER A 319 1.10 28.58 11.19
CA SER A 319 1.36 27.14 11.12
C SER A 319 1.92 26.54 12.42
N PRO A 320 2.87 27.17 13.15
CA PRO A 320 3.32 26.62 14.44
C PRO A 320 2.20 26.54 15.49
N VAL A 321 1.32 27.55 15.54
CA VAL A 321 0.20 27.59 16.50
C VAL A 321 -0.85 26.56 16.12
N LEU A 322 -1.14 26.41 14.82
CA LEU A 322 -1.98 25.34 14.32
C LEU A 322 -1.41 23.96 14.65
N ARG A 323 -0.09 23.73 14.48
CA ARG A 323 0.56 22.44 14.81
C ARG A 323 0.36 22.09 16.29
N VAL A 324 0.65 23.01 17.21
CA VAL A 324 0.41 22.77 18.66
C VAL A 324 -1.05 22.44 18.96
N LEU A 325 -2.02 23.12 18.33
CA LEU A 325 -3.45 22.83 18.52
C LEU A 325 -3.88 21.50 17.90
N ILE A 326 -3.37 21.15 16.72
CA ILE A 326 -3.61 19.87 16.03
C ILE A 326 -3.04 18.71 16.84
N ASP A 327 -1.82 18.85 17.36
CA ASP A 327 -1.13 17.81 18.12
C ASP A 327 -1.87 17.43 19.42
N THR A 328 -2.72 18.31 19.98
CA THR A 328 -3.62 17.95 21.09
C THR A 328 -4.71 16.91 20.73
N GLY A 329 -4.92 16.65 19.43
CA GLY A 329 -5.76 15.56 18.92
C GLY A 329 -5.06 14.21 18.88
N TYR A 330 -3.76 14.16 19.20
CA TYR A 330 -2.91 12.98 19.17
C TYR A 330 -2.39 12.65 20.58
N ASP A 331 -1.94 11.41 20.76
CA ASP A 331 -1.12 11.01 21.90
C ASP A 331 0.16 10.36 21.37
N ARG A 332 1.19 11.19 21.17
CA ARG A 332 2.51 10.77 20.69
C ARG A 332 3.32 9.98 21.73
N SER A 333 2.81 9.84 22.97
CA SER A 333 3.45 9.01 24.01
C SER A 333 3.07 7.52 23.89
N LEU A 334 1.96 7.21 23.23
CA LEU A 334 1.56 5.83 22.94
C LEU A 334 2.35 5.26 21.76
N SER A 335 2.93 4.08 21.94
CA SER A 335 3.59 3.36 20.86
C SER A 335 2.65 3.16 19.66
N PRO A 336 3.11 3.40 18.41
CA PRO A 336 2.36 3.10 17.19
C PRO A 336 1.93 1.62 17.05
N GLY A 337 2.57 0.71 17.79
CA GLY A 337 2.27 -0.73 17.79
C GLY A 337 1.25 -1.20 18.83
N VAL A 338 0.69 -0.31 19.65
CA VAL A 338 -0.39 -0.64 20.60
C VAL A 338 -1.75 -0.27 20.00
N PRO A 339 -2.73 -1.20 19.91
CA PRO A 339 -4.08 -0.89 19.42
C PRO A 339 -4.74 0.27 20.17
N ALA A 340 -5.17 1.28 19.42
CA ALA A 340 -5.68 2.54 19.94
C ALA A 340 -6.91 3.02 19.13
N PRO A 341 -8.11 2.47 19.42
CA PRO A 341 -9.37 3.03 18.91
C PRO A 341 -9.60 4.45 19.43
N PHE A 342 -10.56 5.17 18.81
CA PHE A 342 -10.92 6.53 19.22
C PHE A 342 -11.19 6.66 20.72
N ARG A 343 -10.71 7.76 21.30
CA ARG A 343 -10.96 8.15 22.71
C ARG A 343 -11.65 9.51 22.73
N LEU A 344 -12.56 9.73 23.68
CA LEU A 344 -13.41 10.94 23.65
C LEU A 344 -12.72 12.22 24.19
N ILE A 345 -11.81 12.09 25.16
CA ILE A 345 -11.27 13.25 25.91
C ILE A 345 -9.74 13.21 25.93
N PRO A 346 -9.02 14.22 25.40
CA PRO A 346 -7.57 14.31 25.47
C PRO A 346 -7.08 14.69 26.87
N LEU A 347 -5.97 14.08 27.30
CA LEU A 347 -5.34 14.33 28.60
C LEU A 347 -4.31 15.48 28.49
N LEU A 348 -4.80 16.71 28.45
CA LEU A 348 -3.97 17.90 28.22
C LEU A 348 -3.43 18.51 29.53
N ASN A 349 -2.15 18.83 29.55
CA ASN A 349 -1.57 19.70 30.58
C ASN A 349 -1.72 21.17 30.13
N PRO A 350 -2.56 21.99 30.80
CA PRO A 350 -2.83 23.36 30.37
C PRO A 350 -1.59 24.27 30.49
N ILE A 351 -0.65 23.97 31.39
CA ILE A 351 0.58 24.75 31.56
C ILE A 351 1.51 24.50 30.36
N THR A 352 1.74 23.22 30.03
CA THR A 352 2.54 22.83 28.85
C THR A 352 1.94 23.41 27.57
N LEU A 353 0.64 23.22 27.35
CA LEU A 353 -0.07 23.77 26.18
C LEU A 353 0.06 25.29 26.08
N THR A 354 -0.05 26.02 27.20
CA THR A 354 0.12 27.49 27.21
C THR A 354 1.55 27.90 26.85
N VAL A 355 2.55 27.20 27.38
CA VAL A 355 3.97 27.46 27.05
C VAL A 355 4.27 27.15 25.59
N ASP A 356 3.77 26.04 25.07
CA ASP A 356 3.96 25.65 23.67
C ASP A 356 3.26 26.60 22.69
N LEU A 357 2.07 27.09 23.01
CA LEU A 357 1.37 28.12 22.23
C LEU A 357 2.14 29.45 22.19
N ILE A 358 2.75 29.88 23.31
CA ILE A 358 3.60 31.08 23.37
C ILE A 358 4.87 30.88 22.52
N ASN A 359 5.52 29.72 22.65
CA ASN A 359 6.70 29.37 21.86
C ASN A 359 6.38 29.33 20.36
N ALA A 360 5.26 28.71 19.99
CA ALA A 360 4.77 28.60 18.62
C ALA A 360 4.44 29.97 18.00
N ALA A 361 3.74 30.86 18.71
CA ALA A 361 3.50 32.23 18.26
C ALA A 361 4.84 32.97 18.01
N GLY A 362 5.82 32.79 18.90
CA GLY A 362 7.17 33.32 18.74
C GLY A 362 7.99 32.69 17.60
N GLN A 363 7.66 31.48 17.15
CA GLN A 363 8.24 30.84 15.95
C GLN A 363 7.59 31.38 14.68
N GLY A 364 6.26 31.47 14.64
CA GLY A 364 5.51 31.95 13.47
C GLY A 364 5.87 33.38 13.09
N VAL A 365 5.99 34.28 14.08
CA VAL A 365 6.47 35.66 13.86
C VAL A 365 7.86 35.69 13.22
N LYS A 366 8.78 34.79 13.61
CA LYS A 366 10.13 34.71 13.02
C LYS A 366 10.10 34.20 11.58
N ALA A 367 9.28 33.20 11.28
CA ALA A 367 9.13 32.64 9.95
C ALA A 367 8.51 33.67 8.97
N ALA A 368 7.41 34.31 9.37
CA ALA A 368 6.76 35.35 8.59
C ALA A 368 7.68 36.56 8.30
N ILE A 369 8.46 37.00 9.29
CA ILE A 369 9.49 38.04 9.09
C ILE A 369 10.58 37.54 8.12
N SER A 370 10.96 36.26 8.19
CA SER A 370 11.95 35.69 7.28
C SER A 370 11.48 35.73 5.82
N ASP A 371 10.24 35.29 5.55
CA ASP A 371 9.66 35.33 4.19
C ASP A 371 9.61 36.76 3.64
N ILE A 372 9.13 37.72 4.45
CA ILE A 372 9.03 39.14 4.08
C ILE A 372 10.42 39.76 3.80
N THR A 373 11.46 39.29 4.49
CA THR A 373 12.84 39.80 4.33
C THR A 373 13.68 38.99 3.33
N GLY A 374 13.11 37.98 2.67
CA GLY A 374 13.80 37.11 1.72
C GLY A 374 14.78 36.13 2.35
N GLY A 375 14.72 35.94 3.67
CA GLY A 375 15.48 34.92 4.40
C GLY A 375 14.86 33.53 4.21
N LYS A 376 15.70 32.49 4.33
CA LYS A 376 15.26 31.09 4.33
C LYS A 376 15.29 30.52 5.76
N VAL A 377 14.26 30.81 6.56
CA VAL A 377 13.99 30.07 7.80
C VAL A 377 13.11 28.88 7.47
N GLN A 378 13.63 27.67 7.69
CA GLN A 378 12.80 26.46 7.72
C GLN A 378 11.94 26.51 9.00
N LEU A 379 10.63 26.31 8.89
CA LEU A 379 9.79 26.06 10.06
C LEU A 379 10.29 24.80 10.80
N PRO A 380 10.18 24.73 12.14
CA PRO A 380 10.56 23.53 12.88
C PRO A 380 9.66 22.36 12.46
N ILE A 381 10.30 21.34 11.88
CA ILE A 381 9.62 20.22 11.24
C ILE A 381 9.04 19.24 12.28
N ALA A 382 9.65 19.13 13.46
CA ALA A 382 9.23 18.16 14.49
C ALA A 382 8.23 18.74 15.51
N ALA A 383 7.27 17.92 15.93
CA ALA A 383 6.52 18.13 17.17
C ALA A 383 7.47 18.15 18.39
N THR A 384 7.14 18.91 19.43
CA THR A 384 7.99 19.08 20.64
C THR A 384 7.94 17.91 21.61
N THR A 385 7.16 16.87 21.34
CA THR A 385 7.00 15.69 22.20
C THR A 385 8.16 14.71 22.02
N PRO A 386 8.92 14.36 23.09
CA PRO A 386 9.93 13.31 23.01
C PRO A 386 9.30 11.95 22.65
N ALA A 387 9.96 11.20 21.77
CA ALA A 387 9.59 9.81 21.49
C ALA A 387 9.58 8.97 22.80
N PRO A 388 8.65 8.02 22.96
CA PRO A 388 8.54 7.26 24.19
C PRO A 388 9.81 6.42 24.43
N THR A 389 10.42 6.59 25.60
CA THR A 389 11.54 5.75 26.06
C THR A 389 11.15 4.27 25.93
N PRO A 390 11.96 3.42 25.27
CA PRO A 390 11.60 2.04 24.98
C PRO A 390 11.47 1.22 26.26
N THR A 391 10.25 1.22 26.80
CA THR A 391 9.91 0.51 28.03
C THR A 391 9.69 -0.94 27.64
N THR A 392 10.62 -1.81 28.02
CA THR A 392 10.47 -3.26 27.96
C THR A 392 9.43 -3.71 28.98
N VAL A 393 8.15 -3.46 28.67
CA VAL A 393 7.00 -4.00 29.40
C VAL A 393 7.00 -5.51 29.18
N ALA A 394 7.67 -6.23 30.09
CA ALA A 394 7.59 -7.68 30.14
C ALA A 394 6.11 -8.09 30.22
N ALA A 395 5.65 -8.87 29.24
CA ALA A 395 4.25 -9.24 29.12
C ALA A 395 3.77 -9.92 30.40
N ARG A 396 2.86 -9.26 31.13
CA ARG A 396 2.12 -9.92 32.22
C ARG A 396 1.18 -10.93 31.58
N ASN A 397 1.49 -12.22 31.75
CA ASN A 397 0.62 -13.32 31.36
C ASN A 397 -0.64 -13.38 32.24
N THR A 398 -1.55 -12.43 32.06
CA THR A 398 -2.95 -12.58 32.49
C THR A 398 -3.63 -13.55 31.53
N SER A 399 -3.59 -14.84 31.88
CA SER A 399 -4.17 -15.94 31.10
C SER A 399 -5.71 -15.93 31.16
N SER A 400 -6.33 -14.93 30.53
CA SER A 400 -7.76 -14.89 30.22
C SER A 400 -7.94 -15.14 28.72
N THR A 401 -7.98 -16.41 28.33
CA THR A 401 -8.13 -16.84 26.94
C THR A 401 -9.38 -16.22 26.30
N PRO A 402 -9.25 -15.40 25.24
CA PRO A 402 -10.39 -15.07 24.40
C PRO A 402 -10.76 -16.34 23.64
N THR A 403 -11.96 -16.87 23.84
CA THR A 403 -12.45 -18.00 23.04
C THR A 403 -12.48 -17.57 21.58
N ALA A 404 -11.63 -18.17 20.75
CA ALA A 404 -11.61 -17.91 19.32
C ALA A 404 -12.94 -18.38 18.71
N VAL A 405 -13.87 -17.45 18.47
CA VAL A 405 -15.08 -17.70 17.72
C VAL A 405 -14.67 -17.89 16.27
N SER A 406 -14.47 -19.15 15.88
CA SER A 406 -14.11 -19.52 14.51
C SER A 406 -15.27 -19.15 13.58
N ALA A 407 -15.14 -18.02 12.89
CA ALA A 407 -16.13 -17.50 11.96
C ALA A 407 -16.11 -18.29 10.64
N THR A 408 -16.53 -19.55 10.70
CA THR A 408 -16.77 -20.38 9.52
C THR A 408 -17.84 -19.71 8.64
N PRO A 409 -17.55 -19.41 7.36
CA PRO A 409 -18.58 -18.88 6.46
C PRO A 409 -19.58 -19.99 6.09
N THR A 410 -20.76 -19.97 6.71
CA THR A 410 -21.86 -20.87 6.35
C THR A 410 -22.49 -20.41 5.03
N GLY A 411 -22.05 -21.01 3.92
CA GLY A 411 -22.59 -20.75 2.58
C GLY A 411 -22.48 -22.00 1.72
N ASP A 412 -23.51 -22.84 1.73
CA ASP A 412 -23.48 -24.15 1.08
C ASP A 412 -23.35 -24.08 -0.45
N THR A 413 -22.27 -24.63 -0.98
CA THR A 413 -22.30 -25.35 -2.27
C THR A 413 -21.42 -26.58 -2.19
N LYS A 414 -22.07 -27.73 -2.01
CA LYS A 414 -21.48 -29.06 -1.86
C LYS A 414 -20.62 -29.45 -3.08
N LEU A 415 -19.30 -29.48 -2.89
CA LEU A 415 -18.37 -30.25 -3.72
C LEU A 415 -17.68 -31.33 -2.88
N ALA A 416 -17.53 -32.52 -3.43
CA ALA A 416 -17.06 -33.70 -2.70
C ALA A 416 -15.52 -33.78 -2.68
N PRO A 417 -14.90 -34.38 -1.63
CA PRO A 417 -13.46 -34.60 -1.59
C PRO A 417 -12.99 -35.50 -2.74
N ALA A 418 -11.92 -35.10 -3.43
CA ALA A 418 -11.27 -35.90 -4.46
C ALA A 418 -10.35 -36.95 -3.82
N THR A 419 -10.78 -38.21 -3.82
CA THR A 419 -9.99 -39.33 -3.26
C THR A 419 -8.80 -39.68 -4.17
N ALA A 420 -7.58 -39.58 -3.64
CA ALA A 420 -6.40 -40.11 -4.33
C ALA A 420 -6.46 -41.65 -4.40
N PRO A 421 -6.18 -42.29 -5.56
CA PRO A 421 -6.34 -43.73 -5.72
C PRO A 421 -5.25 -44.51 -4.97
N LYS A 422 -5.64 -45.59 -4.28
CA LYS A 422 -4.72 -46.61 -3.75
C LYS A 422 -5.20 -48.02 -4.11
N LEU A 423 -4.24 -48.93 -4.24
CA LEU A 423 -4.33 -50.16 -5.02
C LEU A 423 -5.19 -51.27 -4.37
N SER A 424 -5.84 -52.08 -5.21
CA SER A 424 -6.76 -53.14 -4.83
C SER A 424 -6.10 -54.44 -4.34
N THR A 425 -6.69 -55.09 -3.33
CA THR A 425 -6.59 -56.55 -3.10
C THR A 425 -7.94 -57.10 -2.58
N THR A 426 -8.26 -58.34 -2.92
CA THR A 426 -9.59 -58.98 -2.72
C THR A 426 -9.53 -60.20 -1.80
N SER A 427 -10.51 -60.40 -0.91
CA SER A 427 -11.11 -61.73 -0.57
C SER A 427 -12.16 -61.70 0.56
N ASP A 428 -13.44 -61.74 0.17
CA ASP A 428 -14.56 -62.64 0.60
C ASP A 428 -14.78 -63.15 2.05
N PRO A 429 -16.04 -63.58 2.40
CA PRO A 429 -16.60 -63.27 3.73
C PRO A 429 -17.20 -64.45 4.54
N LYS A 430 -17.51 -64.19 5.82
CA LYS A 430 -18.47 -64.90 6.69
C LYS A 430 -18.74 -64.05 7.95
N GLY A 431 -19.93 -63.92 8.56
CA GLY A 431 -21.30 -64.36 8.24
C GLY A 431 -22.16 -64.43 9.53
N THR A 432 -23.50 -64.35 9.44
CA THR A 432 -24.52 -64.66 10.51
C THR A 432 -24.50 -63.75 11.79
N ASP A 433 -25.60 -63.50 12.53
CA ASP A 433 -26.96 -64.10 12.54
C ASP A 433 -28.11 -63.20 13.11
N THR A 434 -29.35 -63.59 12.76
CA THR A 434 -30.73 -63.44 13.37
C THR A 434 -31.21 -62.35 14.39
N LYS A 435 -32.41 -61.80 14.07
CA LYS A 435 -33.65 -61.58 14.90
C LYS A 435 -33.67 -60.55 16.09
N ASP A 436 -34.82 -60.05 16.60
CA ASP A 436 -36.26 -60.23 16.28
C ASP A 436 -37.16 -58.98 16.59
N THR A 437 -38.47 -59.15 16.39
CA THR A 437 -39.67 -58.27 16.39
C THR A 437 -40.08 -57.41 17.62
N ASP A 438 -41.01 -56.46 17.36
CA ASP A 438 -42.30 -56.19 18.08
C ASP A 438 -42.58 -54.85 18.83
N THR A 439 -43.39 -53.99 18.19
CA THR A 439 -44.76 -53.53 18.59
C THR A 439 -45.08 -53.06 20.03
N LYS A 440 -45.62 -51.83 20.20
CA LYS A 440 -47.06 -51.52 20.55
C LYS A 440 -47.42 -50.01 20.64
N THR A 441 -48.73 -49.72 20.53
CA THR A 441 -49.46 -48.44 20.41
C THR A 441 -49.89 -47.75 21.72
N SER A 442 -50.08 -46.41 21.67
CA SER A 442 -51.17 -45.60 22.27
C SER A 442 -51.16 -44.20 21.59
N ASP A 443 -52.22 -43.49 21.17
CA ASP A 443 -53.54 -43.11 21.76
C ASP A 443 -53.48 -41.87 22.68
N THR A 444 -54.28 -40.78 22.54
CA THR A 444 -55.26 -40.29 21.51
C THR A 444 -55.50 -38.74 21.76
N LYS A 445 -56.45 -37.88 21.28
CA LYS A 445 -57.68 -37.87 20.41
C LYS A 445 -58.17 -36.40 20.15
N VAL A 446 -58.50 -36.00 18.90
CA VAL A 446 -59.47 -34.91 18.49
C VAL A 446 -59.06 -33.42 18.81
N THR A 447 -59.44 -32.32 18.11
CA THR A 447 -60.55 -31.96 17.19
C THR A 447 -60.12 -31.05 16.01
N ASP A 448 -60.89 -31.06 14.91
CA ASP A 448 -60.99 -30.04 13.83
C ASP A 448 -62.34 -29.26 14.03
N PRO A 449 -62.71 -28.15 13.34
CA PRO A 449 -63.02 -28.20 11.89
C PRO A 449 -62.93 -26.88 11.03
N LYS A 450 -62.76 -27.10 9.71
CA LYS A 450 -63.60 -26.60 8.58
C LYS A 450 -63.23 -25.34 7.73
N THR A 451 -62.99 -25.63 6.43
CA THR A 451 -63.46 -24.90 5.18
C THR A 451 -62.94 -23.48 4.87
N THR A 452 -62.81 -23.04 3.59
CA THR A 452 -63.31 -23.59 2.31
C THR A 452 -62.38 -23.23 1.12
N ASP A 453 -62.20 -24.16 0.17
CA ASP A 453 -62.42 -24.07 -1.30
C ASP A 453 -62.27 -22.71 -2.06
N THR A 454 -61.76 -22.59 -3.31
CA THR A 454 -61.17 -23.56 -4.28
C THR A 454 -60.47 -22.84 -5.46
N THR A 455 -59.59 -23.56 -6.19
CA THR A 455 -59.25 -23.43 -7.65
C THR A 455 -58.70 -22.13 -8.27
N GLY A 456 -57.57 -22.24 -8.98
CA GLY A 456 -57.15 -21.36 -10.10
C GLY A 456 -57.60 -21.94 -11.46
N PRO A 457 -56.83 -21.85 -12.58
CA PRO A 457 -55.47 -21.27 -12.74
C PRO A 457 -55.18 -20.50 -14.08
N LYS A 458 -53.90 -20.06 -14.23
CA LYS A 458 -53.10 -19.93 -15.49
C LYS A 458 -53.13 -18.64 -16.37
N GLN A 459 -51.98 -18.47 -17.04
CA GLN A 459 -51.64 -17.67 -18.24
C GLN A 459 -51.27 -16.16 -18.13
N ASP A 460 -49.99 -15.86 -18.40
CA ASP A 460 -49.50 -14.59 -18.97
C ASP A 460 -49.97 -14.40 -20.43
N PRO A 461 -50.04 -13.17 -20.97
CA PRO A 461 -48.82 -12.57 -21.56
C PRO A 461 -48.68 -11.01 -21.42
N LYS A 462 -47.44 -10.52 -21.56
CA LYS A 462 -47.10 -9.12 -21.97
C LYS A 462 -47.60 -8.87 -23.43
N PRO A 463 -47.77 -7.62 -23.95
CA PRO A 463 -46.91 -6.46 -23.69
C PRO A 463 -47.53 -5.03 -23.65
N GLY A 464 -46.90 -4.15 -22.85
CA GLY A 464 -46.47 -2.79 -23.24
C GLY A 464 -47.47 -1.63 -23.35
N THR A 465 -47.17 -0.53 -22.64
CA THR A 465 -47.35 0.89 -23.08
C THR A 465 -46.61 1.83 -22.12
N ASP A 466 -46.03 2.93 -22.63
CA ASP A 466 -45.69 4.13 -21.85
C ASP A 466 -46.94 4.99 -21.60
N PRO A 467 -46.87 5.99 -20.70
CA PRO A 467 -46.93 7.35 -21.25
C PRO A 467 -45.93 8.35 -20.65
N THR A 468 -45.57 9.35 -21.46
CA THR A 468 -44.74 10.51 -21.12
C THR A 468 -45.48 11.59 -20.32
N SER A 469 -44.72 12.44 -19.62
CA SER A 469 -45.06 13.87 -19.48
C SER A 469 -43.81 14.71 -19.23
N ASP A 470 -43.68 15.83 -19.95
CA ASP A 470 -42.52 16.73 -19.92
C ASP A 470 -42.63 17.82 -18.84
N GLN A 471 -41.48 18.30 -18.36
CA GLN A 471 -41.15 19.73 -18.39
C GLN A 471 -39.65 20.00 -18.08
N GLY A 472 -39.01 20.79 -18.95
CA GLY A 472 -37.68 21.38 -18.71
C GLY A 472 -37.78 22.89 -18.41
N PRO A 473 -36.80 23.74 -18.79
CA PRO A 473 -35.50 23.42 -19.40
C PRO A 473 -34.27 24.08 -18.71
N ALA A 474 -33.07 23.61 -19.05
CA ALA A 474 -31.81 24.35 -18.90
C ALA A 474 -31.16 24.51 -20.28
N LYS A 475 -30.48 25.65 -20.53
CA LYS A 475 -30.03 26.04 -21.88
C LYS A 475 -28.71 25.39 -22.32
N ASP A 476 -28.56 25.33 -23.64
CA ASP A 476 -27.51 24.62 -24.36
C ASP A 476 -26.09 25.17 -24.21
N GLY A 477 -25.12 24.26 -24.31
CA GLY A 477 -23.67 24.50 -24.38
C GLY A 477 -22.94 23.45 -25.24
N GLN A 478 -23.61 22.94 -26.27
CA GLN A 478 -23.06 22.05 -27.31
C GLN A 478 -21.90 22.71 -28.09
N THR A 479 -21.00 22.03 -28.82
CA THR A 479 -20.80 20.63 -29.27
C THR A 479 -19.28 20.46 -29.60
N SER A 480 -18.69 19.33 -30.03
CA SER A 480 -19.17 18.00 -30.43
C SER A 480 -18.10 16.92 -30.19
N ALA A 481 -18.49 15.64 -30.26
CA ALA A 481 -17.58 14.49 -30.22
C ALA A 481 -17.50 13.77 -31.58
N THR A 482 -16.50 12.90 -31.74
CA THR A 482 -16.53 11.79 -32.72
C THR A 482 -15.77 10.59 -32.16
N ASP A 483 -16.32 9.37 -32.27
CA ASP A 483 -15.66 8.11 -31.90
C ASP A 483 -15.77 7.07 -33.05
N LYS A 484 -15.15 5.89 -32.87
CA LYS A 484 -14.69 4.98 -33.93
C LYS A 484 -15.75 4.05 -34.55
N THR A 485 -15.47 3.59 -35.77
CA THR A 485 -15.31 2.17 -36.20
C THR A 485 -15.05 2.13 -37.73
N GLY A 486 -14.41 1.12 -38.37
CA GLY A 486 -13.56 0.02 -37.89
C GLY A 486 -13.84 -1.32 -38.60
N ASP A 487 -12.89 -1.92 -39.35
CA ASP A 487 -12.67 -3.39 -39.45
C ASP A 487 -11.31 -3.80 -40.14
N LYS A 488 -11.07 -5.12 -40.24
CA LYS A 488 -9.97 -5.90 -40.88
C LYS A 488 -9.59 -5.42 -42.31
N THR A 489 -8.46 -5.78 -42.93
CA THR A 489 -7.67 -7.05 -42.95
C THR A 489 -6.24 -6.77 -43.46
N GLY A 490 -5.26 -7.69 -43.35
CA GLY A 490 -3.90 -7.49 -43.87
C GLY A 490 -3.34 -8.66 -44.70
N ASP A 491 -2.43 -8.35 -45.65
CA ASP A 491 -1.41 -9.25 -46.22
C ASP A 491 -0.33 -8.47 -47.04
N LYS A 492 0.80 -9.13 -47.28
CA LYS A 492 1.75 -8.99 -48.43
C LYS A 492 2.51 -7.69 -48.79
N THR A 493 3.77 -7.67 -48.35
CA THR A 493 5.03 -7.64 -49.19
C THR A 493 5.56 -6.39 -49.92
N THR A 494 6.91 -6.43 -50.08
CA THR A 494 7.78 -5.89 -51.16
C THR A 494 8.24 -4.42 -51.20
N GLU A 495 9.48 -4.23 -50.71
CA GLU A 495 10.66 -3.72 -51.45
C GLU A 495 10.69 -2.38 -52.24
N LYS A 496 11.88 -1.74 -52.16
CA LYS A 496 12.55 -0.85 -53.16
C LYS A 496 11.95 0.58 -53.35
N ALA A 497 12.73 1.63 -53.63
CA ALA A 497 14.20 1.78 -53.65
C ALA A 497 14.71 3.26 -53.65
N LYS A 498 15.98 3.42 -53.27
CA LYS A 498 17.00 4.40 -53.74
C LYS A 498 16.79 5.94 -53.63
N LYS A 499 17.50 6.51 -52.65
CA LYS A 499 18.71 7.40 -52.84
C LYS A 499 18.48 8.84 -53.42
N PRO A 500 19.49 9.74 -53.55
CA PRO A 500 19.45 11.01 -52.80
C PRO A 500 19.77 12.30 -53.60
N LYS A 501 19.69 13.48 -52.96
CA LYS A 501 20.62 14.63 -53.13
C LYS A 501 20.29 15.87 -52.24
N LYS A 502 21.34 16.51 -51.70
CA LYS A 502 21.72 17.96 -51.77
C LYS A 502 20.65 19.06 -51.64
N ASP A 503 20.88 20.24 -51.07
CA ASP A 503 22.02 20.90 -50.36
C ASP A 503 21.45 22.15 -49.63
N LYS A 504 22.05 22.61 -48.50
CA LYS A 504 22.50 24.03 -48.24
C LYS A 504 22.59 24.47 -46.76
N LYS A 505 23.82 24.82 -46.37
CA LYS A 505 24.26 25.95 -45.52
C LYS A 505 23.46 26.37 -44.26
N VAL A 506 24.06 26.07 -43.12
CA VAL A 506 24.05 26.93 -41.91
C VAL A 506 24.63 28.32 -42.22
N LYS A 507 24.12 29.39 -41.58
CA LYS A 507 24.90 30.61 -41.32
C LYS A 507 24.41 31.38 -40.09
N ALA A 508 25.35 31.80 -39.24
CA ALA A 508 25.12 32.57 -38.00
C ALA A 508 25.50 34.07 -38.20
N PRO A 509 25.63 34.92 -37.16
CA PRO A 509 24.99 36.25 -37.11
C PRO A 509 25.77 37.42 -37.76
N LYS A 510 25.20 38.63 -37.66
CA LYS A 510 25.81 39.92 -38.00
C LYS A 510 25.68 40.93 -36.84
N ALA A 511 26.57 41.92 -36.80
CA ALA A 511 26.61 43.03 -35.84
C ALA A 511 27.22 44.31 -36.49
N VAL A 512 27.56 45.33 -35.68
CA VAL A 512 28.13 46.69 -35.97
C VAL A 512 27.02 47.78 -36.10
N LYS A 513 26.87 48.81 -35.23
CA LYS A 513 27.72 49.96 -34.73
C LYS A 513 27.76 51.18 -35.69
N PRO A 514 28.16 52.42 -35.29
CA PRO A 514 28.15 53.12 -33.97
C PRO A 514 27.79 54.66 -33.99
N ALA A 515 27.63 55.29 -32.82
CA ALA A 515 27.92 56.72 -32.49
C ALA A 515 27.64 56.98 -30.97
N ALA A 516 28.26 57.88 -30.19
CA ALA A 516 29.52 58.66 -30.28
C ALA A 516 29.96 59.11 -28.85
N ASP A 517 31.16 59.70 -28.67
CA ASP A 517 31.88 59.79 -27.38
C ASP A 517 31.68 61.04 -26.48
N LYS A 518 31.95 60.86 -25.16
CA LYS A 518 32.76 61.70 -24.22
C LYS A 518 32.86 60.97 -22.85
N ALA A 519 34.02 60.65 -22.27
CA ALA A 519 35.08 61.49 -21.68
C ALA A 519 34.70 62.10 -20.30
N ASP A 520 35.49 62.05 -19.20
CA ASP A 520 36.77 61.36 -18.91
C ASP A 520 37.06 61.29 -17.37
N LYS A 521 37.93 60.36 -16.93
CA LYS A 521 38.68 60.24 -15.64
C LYS A 521 37.98 59.96 -14.26
N PRO A 522 38.74 59.51 -13.22
CA PRO A 522 38.21 58.85 -12.02
C PRO A 522 38.78 59.30 -10.63
N ALA A 523 38.43 58.52 -9.57
CA ALA A 523 39.19 58.22 -8.33
C ALA A 523 38.81 58.89 -6.98
N LYS A 524 39.26 58.22 -5.90
CA LYS A 524 38.95 58.34 -4.45
C LYS A 524 37.54 57.86 -4.04
N ALA A 525 37.29 57.06 -2.99
CA ALA A 525 37.99 56.61 -1.76
C ALA A 525 37.58 57.32 -0.45
N ALA A 526 37.28 56.51 0.57
CA ALA A 526 37.08 56.80 1.99
C ALA A 526 35.90 57.71 2.41
N ALA A 527 34.80 57.06 2.81
CA ALA A 527 34.06 57.32 4.05
C ALA A 527 33.34 56.03 4.46
#